data_AF-X0XJJ3-F1
#
_entry.id   AF-X0XJJ3-F1
#
_cell.length_a   1.000
_cell.length_b   1.000
_cell.length_c   1.000
_cell.angle_alpha   90.00
_cell.angle_beta   90.00
_cell.angle_gamma   90.00
#
_symmetry.space_group_name_H-M   'P 1'
#
loop_
_entity.id
_entity.type
_entity.pdbx_description
1 polymer ?
#
loop_
_entity_poly.entity_id
_entity_poly.type
_entity_poly.pdbx_seq_one_letter_code
_entity_poly.pdbx_strand_id
1 'polypeptide(L)'
;ADIDYIKGLGVRIHPNIRIGKDLGLADLWQQGYQAILIATGNQKSTGLGIPGADLSGIYPALPFLKKAKMGQLTSLKGKVWVIGGGAVATDVARTALRLGADEVHIACLECRADMPAFTWEIEAAEREGVHMHPSLAPQQFLSKDGSRVSGIDFKRVVSTQMDSQGIIHWNLVEG
;
A
#
# COMPACT_ATOMS: atom_id res chain seq x y z
N ALA A 1 -16.63 15.69 13.66
CA ALA A 1 -16.88 16.83 12.76
C ALA A 1 -17.63 16.37 11.52
N ASP A 2 -16.97 15.78 10.51
CA ASP A 2 -17.65 15.43 9.25
C ASP A 2 -18.70 14.30 9.39
N ILE A 3 -18.39 13.26 10.17
CA ILE A 3 -19.34 12.16 10.43
C ILE A 3 -20.58 12.65 11.17
N ASP A 4 -20.41 13.56 12.14
CA ASP A 4 -21.51 14.11 12.92
C ASP A 4 -22.37 15.03 12.06
N TYR A 5 -21.73 15.80 11.17
CA TYR A 5 -22.41 16.63 10.20
C TYR A 5 -23.33 15.82 9.28
N ILE A 6 -22.85 14.73 8.67
CA ILE A 6 -23.70 13.90 7.79
C ILE A 6 -24.81 13.19 8.57
N LYS A 7 -24.56 12.78 9.82
CA LYS A 7 -25.60 12.25 10.71
C LYS A 7 -26.68 13.29 10.97
N GLY A 8 -26.30 14.56 11.17
CA GLY A 8 -27.21 15.68 11.34
C GLY A 8 -28.11 15.93 10.12
N LEU A 9 -27.68 15.52 8.92
CA LEU A 9 -28.49 15.55 7.69
C LEU A 9 -29.45 14.35 7.57
N GLY A 10 -29.52 13.48 8.57
CA GLY A 10 -30.40 12.31 8.60
C GLY A 10 -29.78 11.02 8.06
N VAL A 11 -28.48 11.01 7.75
CA VAL A 11 -27.78 9.78 7.33
C VAL A 11 -27.70 8.79 8.49
N ARG A 12 -28.23 7.58 8.27
CA ARG A 12 -28.11 6.47 9.22
C ARG A 12 -26.88 5.64 8.90
N ILE A 13 -26.01 5.45 9.90
CA ILE A 13 -24.78 4.68 9.77
C ILE A 13 -24.91 3.41 10.60
N HIS A 14 -24.84 2.27 9.93
CA HIS A 14 -24.90 0.94 10.56
C HIS A 14 -23.50 0.31 10.54
N PRO A 15 -22.69 0.48 11.61
CA PRO A 15 -21.36 -0.11 11.68
C PRO A 15 -21.43 -1.63 11.88
N ASN A 16 -20.30 -2.31 11.70
CA ASN A 16 -20.15 -3.76 11.93
C ASN A 16 -21.00 -4.67 11.04
N ILE A 17 -21.45 -4.18 9.89
CA ILE A 17 -22.14 -4.96 8.86
C ILE A 17 -21.27 -5.05 7.61
N ARG A 18 -20.99 -6.26 7.12
CA ARG A 18 -20.25 -6.49 5.87
C ARG A 18 -21.21 -6.95 4.78
N ILE A 19 -21.35 -6.13 3.74
CA ILE A 19 -22.08 -6.50 2.52
C ILE A 19 -21.41 -7.72 1.86
N GLY A 20 -22.20 -8.71 1.48
CA GLY A 20 -21.77 -10.00 0.93
C GLY A 20 -21.43 -11.08 1.97
N LYS A 21 -21.44 -10.77 3.27
CA LYS A 21 -21.28 -11.76 4.35
C LYS A 21 -22.43 -11.72 5.35
N ASP A 22 -22.68 -10.54 5.90
CA ASP A 22 -23.69 -10.33 6.93
C ASP A 22 -25.02 -9.85 6.30
N LEU A 23 -24.96 -9.22 5.12
CA LEU A 23 -26.13 -8.77 4.34
C LEU A 23 -25.84 -8.81 2.82
N GLY A 24 -26.77 -9.30 2.01
CA GLY A 24 -26.69 -9.28 0.56
C GLY A 24 -27.36 -8.05 -0.07
N LEU A 25 -27.07 -7.81 -1.36
CA LEU A 25 -27.76 -6.75 -2.11
C LEU A 25 -29.26 -7.06 -2.28
N ALA A 26 -29.62 -8.34 -2.42
CA ALA A 26 -31.01 -8.78 -2.50
C ALA A 26 -31.81 -8.43 -1.24
N ASP A 27 -31.20 -8.56 -0.07
CA ASP A 27 -31.82 -8.21 1.21
C ASP A 27 -32.13 -6.71 1.29
N LEU A 28 -31.24 -5.87 0.75
CA LEU A 28 -31.47 -4.42 0.66
C LEU A 28 -32.65 -4.11 -0.26
N TRP A 29 -32.76 -4.77 -1.42
CA TRP A 29 -33.92 -4.60 -2.29
C TRP A 29 -35.22 -5.03 -1.62
N GLN A 30 -35.21 -6.17 -0.90
CA GLN A 30 -36.38 -6.66 -0.16
C GLN A 30 -36.79 -5.73 0.99
N GLN A 31 -35.84 -5.02 1.58
CA GLN A 31 -36.11 -3.98 2.59
C GLN A 31 -36.68 -2.68 2.01
N GLY A 32 -36.86 -2.60 0.68
CA GLY A 32 -37.51 -1.48 0.00
C GLY A 32 -36.59 -0.33 -0.39
N TYR A 33 -35.27 -0.49 -0.30
CA TYR A 33 -34.33 0.50 -0.83
C TYR A 33 -34.51 0.63 -2.35
N GLN A 34 -34.49 1.86 -2.88
CA GLN A 34 -34.75 2.15 -4.30
C GLN A 34 -33.49 2.34 -5.14
N ALA A 35 -32.35 2.55 -4.48
CA ALA A 35 -31.05 2.69 -5.11
C ALA A 35 -29.96 2.16 -4.19
N ILE A 36 -28.89 1.63 -4.78
CA ILE A 36 -27.71 1.16 -4.08
C ILE A 36 -26.48 1.78 -4.72
N LEU A 37 -25.67 2.45 -3.90
CA LEU A 37 -24.33 2.91 -4.27
C LEU A 37 -23.28 2.02 -3.60
N ILE A 38 -22.40 1.44 -4.40
CA ILE A 38 -21.27 0.64 -3.90
C ILE A 38 -20.04 1.56 -3.82
N ALA A 39 -19.70 1.97 -2.60
CA ALA A 39 -18.55 2.83 -2.31
C ALA A 39 -17.60 2.17 -1.29
N THR A 40 -17.34 0.87 -1.45
CA THR A 40 -16.56 0.06 -0.49
C THR A 40 -15.05 0.29 -0.56
N GLY A 41 -14.57 0.97 -1.62
CA GLY A 41 -13.16 1.17 -1.92
C GLY A 41 -12.43 -0.13 -2.28
N ASN A 42 -11.11 -0.06 -2.43
CA ASN A 42 -10.26 -1.23 -2.65
C ASN A 42 -9.59 -1.66 -1.33
N GLN A 43 -10.07 -2.76 -0.76
CA GLN A 43 -9.66 -3.20 0.58
C GLN A 43 -8.57 -4.29 0.59
N LYS A 44 -8.12 -4.74 -0.59
CA LYS A 44 -7.10 -5.79 -0.71
C LYS A 44 -5.76 -5.19 -1.11
N SER A 45 -4.70 -5.63 -0.42
CA SER A 45 -3.33 -5.42 -0.89
C SER A 45 -2.96 -6.55 -1.86
N THR A 46 -2.25 -6.20 -2.93
CA THR A 46 -1.71 -7.16 -3.89
C THR A 46 -0.27 -7.49 -3.51
N GLY A 47 0.07 -8.79 -3.47
CA GLY A 47 1.46 -9.24 -3.30
C GLY A 47 2.23 -9.18 -4.62
N LEU A 48 3.55 -9.33 -4.55
CA LEU A 48 4.39 -9.43 -5.75
C LEU A 48 4.48 -10.89 -6.20
N GLY A 49 4.35 -11.13 -7.50
CA GLY A 49 4.52 -12.45 -8.12
C GLY A 49 5.99 -12.78 -8.42
N ILE A 50 6.90 -12.51 -7.47
CA ILE A 50 8.35 -12.72 -7.64
C ILE A 50 8.87 -13.75 -6.62
N PRO A 51 10.00 -14.43 -6.89
CA PRO A 51 10.54 -15.42 -5.96
C PRO A 51 10.79 -14.83 -4.56
N GLY A 52 10.49 -15.63 -3.53
CA GLY A 52 10.66 -15.26 -2.11
C GLY A 52 9.60 -14.32 -1.55
N ALA A 53 8.54 -13.98 -2.30
CA ALA A 53 7.47 -13.09 -1.82
C ALA A 53 6.65 -13.64 -0.63
N ASP A 54 6.80 -14.93 -0.33
CA ASP A 54 6.19 -15.65 0.79
C ASP A 54 7.08 -15.74 2.04
N LEU A 55 8.32 -15.25 1.97
CA LEU A 55 9.24 -15.20 3.11
C LEU A 55 8.66 -14.38 4.27
N SER A 56 8.99 -14.78 5.50
CA SER A 56 8.60 -14.00 6.67
C SER A 56 9.32 -12.65 6.70
N GLY A 57 8.66 -11.64 7.28
CA GLY A 57 9.17 -10.26 7.32
C GLY A 57 8.73 -9.38 6.13
N ILE A 58 7.96 -9.93 5.21
CA ILE A 58 7.26 -9.19 4.16
C ILE A 58 5.83 -8.90 4.62
N TYR A 59 5.41 -7.63 4.54
CA TYR A 59 4.11 -7.20 5.06
C TYR A 59 3.30 -6.50 3.98
N PRO A 60 2.02 -6.86 3.78
CA PRO A 60 1.14 -6.08 2.93
C PRO A 60 0.86 -4.70 3.56
N ALA A 61 0.85 -3.66 2.73
CA ALA A 61 0.82 -2.26 3.18
C ALA A 61 -0.43 -1.91 4.01
N LEU A 62 -1.64 -2.29 3.56
CA LEU A 62 -2.88 -1.91 4.26
C LEU A 62 -2.99 -2.58 5.64
N PRO A 63 -2.73 -3.90 5.80
CA PRO A 63 -2.60 -4.52 7.11
C PRO A 63 -1.55 -3.87 8.02
N PHE A 64 -0.39 -3.50 7.47
CA PHE A 64 0.67 -2.81 8.24
C PHE A 64 0.17 -1.48 8.81
N LEU A 65 -0.36 -0.60 7.95
CA LEU A 65 -0.91 0.69 8.35
C LEU A 65 -2.07 0.55 9.33
N LYS A 66 -2.95 -0.43 9.11
CA LYS A 66 -4.05 -0.73 10.04
C LYS A 66 -3.55 -1.11 11.42
N LYS A 67 -2.56 -2.01 11.51
CA LYS A 67 -1.96 -2.42 12.80
C LYS A 67 -1.30 -1.25 13.52
N ALA A 68 -0.54 -0.41 12.80
CA ALA A 68 0.07 0.78 13.35
C ALA A 68 -1.00 1.76 13.89
N LYS A 69 -2.03 2.06 13.10
CA LYS A 69 -3.16 2.92 13.49
C LYS A 69 -3.92 2.40 14.71
N MET A 70 -4.05 1.09 14.85
CA MET A 70 -4.70 0.45 16.00
C MET A 70 -3.79 0.31 17.23
N GLY A 71 -2.54 0.78 17.18
CA GLY A 71 -1.57 0.60 18.27
C GLY A 71 -1.12 -0.84 18.48
N GLN A 72 -1.36 -1.73 17.52
CA GLN A 72 -0.98 -3.15 17.57
C GLN A 72 0.44 -3.40 17.04
N LEU A 73 0.99 -2.43 16.32
CA LEU A 73 2.39 -2.38 15.92
C LEU A 73 2.98 -1.13 16.55
N THR A 74 3.80 -1.31 17.58
CA THR A 74 4.31 -0.22 18.42
C THR A 74 5.80 0.06 18.21
N SER A 75 6.52 -0.86 17.57
CA SER A 75 7.94 -0.68 17.24
C SER A 75 8.31 -1.42 15.96
N LEU A 76 9.23 -0.85 15.21
CA LEU A 76 9.89 -1.44 14.06
C LEU A 76 11.39 -1.16 14.18
N LYS A 77 12.25 -2.10 13.78
CA LYS A 77 13.72 -1.95 13.85
C LYS A 77 14.35 -2.44 12.56
N GLY A 78 15.57 -1.99 12.30
CA GLY A 78 16.34 -2.35 11.11
C GLY A 78 15.96 -1.54 9.87
N LYS A 79 16.52 -2.00 8.75
CA LYS A 79 16.30 -1.42 7.41
C LYS A 79 14.97 -1.88 6.83
N VAL A 80 14.13 -0.92 6.44
CA VAL A 80 12.80 -1.17 5.87
C VAL A 80 12.80 -0.77 4.40
N TRP A 81 12.33 -1.68 3.56
CA TRP A 81 12.05 -1.41 2.15
C TRP A 81 10.55 -1.41 1.90
N VAL A 82 10.06 -0.35 1.29
CA VAL A 82 8.68 -0.20 0.83
C VAL A 82 8.69 -0.29 -0.69
N ILE A 83 7.89 -1.20 -1.23
CA ILE A 83 7.77 -1.39 -2.67
C ILE A 83 6.48 -0.71 -3.17
N GLY A 84 6.63 0.29 -4.03
CA GLY A 84 5.54 1.06 -4.65
C GLY A 84 5.81 2.56 -4.65
N GLY A 85 5.21 3.30 -5.61
CA GLY A 85 5.42 4.74 -5.78
C GLY A 85 4.24 5.65 -5.38
N GLY A 86 3.11 5.08 -4.95
CA GLY A 86 1.89 5.82 -4.62
C GLY A 86 1.82 6.34 -3.18
N ALA A 87 0.74 7.07 -2.85
CA ALA A 87 0.53 7.65 -1.52
C ALA A 87 0.57 6.61 -0.38
N VAL A 88 0.12 5.37 -0.63
CA VAL A 88 0.23 4.29 0.37
C VAL A 88 1.69 3.97 0.69
N ALA A 89 2.61 4.07 -0.27
CA ALA A 89 4.03 3.81 -0.03
C ALA A 89 4.65 4.90 0.84
N THR A 90 4.32 6.17 0.59
CA THR A 90 4.78 7.29 1.42
C THR A 90 4.22 7.19 2.84
N ASP A 91 2.94 6.82 2.99
CA ASP A 91 2.32 6.57 4.30
C ASP A 91 3.02 5.44 5.07
N VAL A 92 3.31 4.32 4.41
CA VAL A 92 4.03 3.19 5.03
C VAL A 92 5.43 3.61 5.46
N ALA A 93 6.18 4.29 4.59
CA ALA A 93 7.54 4.70 4.89
C ALA A 93 7.61 5.67 6.08
N ARG A 94 6.74 6.67 6.08
CA ARG A 94 6.61 7.65 7.16
C ARG A 94 6.15 6.99 8.46
N THR A 95 5.22 6.03 8.38
CA THR A 95 4.80 5.24 9.54
C THR A 95 5.95 4.40 10.09
N ALA A 96 6.75 3.77 9.22
CA ALA A 96 7.91 2.97 9.63
C ALA A 96 8.95 3.80 10.39
N LEU A 97 9.24 5.03 9.94
CA LEU A 97 10.11 5.96 10.66
C LEU A 97 9.58 6.28 12.06
N ARG A 98 8.29 6.59 12.18
CA ARG A 98 7.64 6.88 13.48
C ARG A 98 7.63 5.69 14.43
N LEU A 99 7.65 4.47 13.89
CA LEU A 99 7.77 3.23 14.66
C LEU A 99 9.21 2.91 15.08
N GLY A 100 10.20 3.71 14.68
CA GLY A 100 11.59 3.58 15.10
C GLY A 100 12.47 2.75 14.17
N ALA A 101 12.08 2.55 12.90
CA ALA A 101 12.97 1.93 11.92
C ALA A 101 14.27 2.72 11.76
N ASP A 102 15.40 2.02 11.59
CA ASP A 102 16.73 2.63 11.56
C ASP A 102 16.98 3.35 10.22
N GLU A 103 16.46 2.80 9.13
CA GLU A 103 16.63 3.30 7.77
C GLU A 103 15.40 2.88 6.93
N VAL A 104 14.84 3.80 6.14
CA VAL A 104 13.64 3.53 5.35
C VAL A 104 13.86 3.91 3.89
N HIS A 105 13.54 2.97 3.00
CA HIS A 105 13.67 3.13 1.56
C HIS A 105 12.35 2.89 0.85
N ILE A 106 12.09 3.67 -0.18
CA ILE A 106 11.04 3.40 -1.17
C ILE A 106 11.72 3.00 -2.48
N ALA A 107 11.27 1.90 -3.08
CA ALA A 107 11.59 1.53 -4.45
C ALA A 107 10.31 1.47 -5.29
N CYS A 108 10.34 2.06 -6.48
CA CYS A 108 9.20 2.06 -7.39
C CYS A 108 9.66 1.88 -8.85
N LEU A 109 8.72 1.44 -9.70
CA LEU A 109 8.99 1.18 -11.11
C LEU A 109 9.13 2.49 -11.88
N GLU A 110 8.28 3.45 -11.51
CA GLU A 110 8.15 4.75 -12.13
C GLU A 110 9.41 5.57 -11.95
N CYS A 111 9.71 6.40 -12.95
CA CYS A 111 10.70 7.45 -12.77
C CYS A 111 10.18 8.52 -11.80
N ARG A 112 11.05 9.39 -11.30
CA ARG A 112 10.69 10.39 -10.30
C ARG A 112 9.53 11.30 -10.74
N ALA A 113 9.49 11.68 -12.03
CA ALA A 113 8.46 12.56 -12.57
C ALA A 113 7.08 11.89 -12.66
N ASP A 114 7.06 10.56 -12.76
CA ASP A 114 5.85 9.76 -12.99
C ASP A 114 5.38 9.02 -11.73
N MET A 115 5.99 9.28 -10.57
CA MET A 115 5.58 8.65 -9.32
C MET A 115 4.10 8.97 -9.02
N PRO A 116 3.26 7.98 -8.67
CA PRO A 116 1.83 8.21 -8.44
C PRO A 116 1.49 9.03 -7.19
N ALA A 117 2.38 9.10 -6.19
CA ALA A 117 2.20 9.95 -5.03
C ALA A 117 2.30 11.43 -5.42
N PHE A 118 1.60 12.31 -4.70
CA PHE A 118 1.74 13.74 -4.97
C PHE A 118 3.16 14.20 -4.63
N THR A 119 3.70 15.13 -5.42
CA THR A 119 5.07 15.63 -5.24
C THR A 119 5.35 16.09 -3.80
N TRP A 120 4.38 16.77 -3.17
CA TRP A 120 4.51 17.24 -1.80
C TRP A 120 4.57 16.10 -0.76
N GLU A 121 3.95 14.94 -1.03
CA GLU A 121 4.03 13.76 -0.16
C GLU A 121 5.42 13.13 -0.25
N ILE A 122 5.97 13.06 -1.47
CA ILE A 122 7.31 12.52 -1.73
C ILE A 122 8.35 13.41 -1.04
N GLU A 123 8.28 14.72 -1.25
CA GLU A 123 9.17 15.70 -0.61
C GLU A 123 9.05 15.68 0.92
N ALA A 124 7.84 15.49 1.46
CA ALA A 124 7.64 15.35 2.90
C ALA A 124 8.30 14.08 3.45
N ALA A 125 8.18 12.95 2.75
CA ALA A 125 8.83 11.71 3.13
C ALA A 125 10.37 11.84 3.08
N GLU A 126 10.93 12.47 2.06
CA GLU A 126 12.38 12.73 1.96
C GLU A 126 12.88 13.65 3.07
N ARG A 127 12.14 14.71 3.40
CA ARG A 127 12.46 15.60 4.53
C ARG A 127 12.45 14.89 5.88
N GLU A 128 11.67 13.82 6.01
CA GLU A 128 11.66 12.95 7.19
C GLU A 128 12.79 11.90 7.20
N GLY A 129 13.58 11.80 6.12
CA GLY A 129 14.72 10.89 6.00
C GLY A 129 14.45 9.62 5.19
N VAL A 130 13.33 9.54 4.44
CA VAL A 130 13.08 8.41 3.53
C VAL A 130 13.97 8.51 2.31
N HIS A 131 14.67 7.42 1.98
CA HIS A 131 15.48 7.33 0.78
C HIS A 131 14.66 6.84 -0.41
N MET A 132 14.60 7.65 -1.48
CA MET A 132 13.82 7.34 -2.69
C MET A 132 14.68 6.67 -3.76
N HIS A 133 14.21 5.55 -4.29
CA HIS A 133 14.82 4.81 -5.40
C HIS A 133 13.83 4.66 -6.55
N PRO A 134 13.63 5.72 -7.35
CA PRO A 134 12.83 5.62 -8.57
C PRO A 134 13.51 4.74 -9.60
N SER A 135 12.72 4.22 -10.55
CA SER A 135 13.18 3.33 -11.63
C SER A 135 13.96 2.12 -11.13
N LEU A 136 13.44 1.46 -10.09
CA LEU A 136 14.07 0.32 -9.43
C LEU A 136 13.03 -0.79 -9.16
N ALA A 137 13.10 -1.88 -9.93
CA ALA A 137 12.18 -2.99 -9.87
C ALA A 137 12.72 -4.15 -9.01
N PRO A 138 12.00 -4.61 -7.97
CA PRO A 138 12.41 -5.79 -7.22
C PRO A 138 12.28 -7.05 -8.11
N GLN A 139 13.29 -7.90 -8.07
CA GLN A 139 13.36 -9.13 -8.86
C GLN A 139 13.15 -10.37 -8.01
N GLN A 140 13.66 -10.37 -6.78
CA GLN A 140 13.56 -11.48 -5.85
C GLN A 140 13.81 -11.00 -4.42
N PHE A 141 13.11 -11.62 -3.46
CA PHE A 141 13.44 -11.53 -2.04
C PHE A 141 14.39 -12.67 -1.65
N LEU A 142 15.45 -12.32 -0.93
CA LEU A 142 16.52 -13.24 -0.54
C LEU A 142 16.44 -13.58 0.96
N SER A 143 16.81 -14.81 1.30
CA SER A 143 16.92 -15.28 2.68
C SER A 143 18.25 -15.98 2.92
N LYS A 144 18.90 -15.68 4.03
CA LYS A 144 20.12 -16.39 4.47
C LYS A 144 19.82 -17.78 5.04
N ASP A 145 18.67 -17.94 5.69
CA ASP A 145 18.26 -19.17 6.40
C ASP A 145 17.08 -19.89 5.74
N GLY A 146 16.53 -19.33 4.65
CA GLY A 146 15.39 -19.86 3.92
C GLY A 146 14.02 -19.50 4.50
N SER A 147 13.96 -18.79 5.64
CA SER A 147 12.70 -18.54 6.37
C SER A 147 12.33 -17.06 6.46
N ARG A 148 13.31 -16.16 6.56
CA ARG A 148 13.09 -14.72 6.74
C ARG A 148 13.82 -13.90 5.68
N VAL A 149 13.16 -12.86 5.18
CA VAL A 149 13.76 -11.91 4.24
C VAL A 149 14.96 -11.23 4.87
N SER A 150 16.05 -11.14 4.10
CA SER A 150 17.33 -10.55 4.52
C SER A 150 17.97 -9.69 3.43
N GLY A 151 17.41 -9.69 2.22
CA GLY A 151 17.85 -8.88 1.09
C GLY A 151 16.80 -8.85 -0.01
N ILE A 152 16.98 -7.94 -0.96
CA ILE A 152 16.14 -7.79 -2.16
C ILE A 152 17.07 -7.52 -3.33
N ASP A 153 16.92 -8.29 -4.40
CA ASP A 153 17.58 -8.01 -5.67
C ASP A 153 16.76 -7.03 -6.48
N PHE A 154 17.43 -6.07 -7.09
CA PHE A 154 16.80 -5.05 -7.91
C PHE A 154 17.43 -4.99 -9.30
N LYS A 155 16.61 -4.56 -10.26
CA LYS A 155 17.07 -4.14 -11.59
C LYS A 155 16.58 -2.73 -11.88
N ARG A 156 17.39 -1.97 -12.60
CA ARG A 156 17.01 -0.64 -13.08
C ARG A 156 15.92 -0.76 -14.13
N VAL A 157 14.94 0.12 -14.04
CA VAL A 157 13.86 0.25 -15.02
C VAL A 157 14.25 1.31 -16.04
N VAL A 158 14.12 1.00 -17.32
CA VAL A 158 14.35 1.94 -18.44
C VAL A 158 13.11 2.74 -18.71
N SER A 159 11.95 2.08 -18.75
CA SER A 159 10.68 2.71 -19.07
C SER A 159 9.52 1.94 -18.46
N THR A 160 8.45 2.68 -18.16
CA THR A 160 7.16 2.17 -17.71
C THR A 160 6.07 2.63 -18.66
N GLN A 161 5.10 1.77 -18.93
CA GLN A 161 3.92 2.08 -19.75
C GLN A 161 2.69 1.52 -19.05
N MET A 162 1.62 2.30 -18.96
CA MET A 162 0.35 1.83 -18.43
C MET A 162 -0.60 1.51 -19.59
N ASP A 163 -1.19 0.33 -19.57
CA ASP A 163 -2.20 -0.03 -20.58
C ASP A 163 -3.59 0.53 -20.23
N SER A 164 -4.56 0.30 -21.12
CA SER A 164 -5.94 0.79 -20.97
C SER A 164 -6.70 0.17 -19.80
N GLN A 165 -6.17 -0.92 -19.21
CA GLN A 165 -6.73 -1.57 -18.02
C GLN A 165 -6.05 -1.09 -16.73
N GLY A 166 -5.09 -0.17 -16.83
CA GLY A 166 -4.35 0.35 -15.69
C GLY A 166 -3.22 -0.57 -15.22
N ILE A 167 -2.86 -1.59 -16.02
CA ILE A 167 -1.73 -2.47 -15.71
C ILE A 167 -0.45 -1.80 -16.18
N ILE A 168 0.53 -1.74 -15.29
CA ILE A 168 1.85 -1.19 -15.60
C ILE A 168 2.72 -2.30 -16.19
N HIS A 169 3.30 -2.02 -17.35
CA HIS A 169 4.35 -2.79 -18.03
C HIS A 169 5.67 -2.03 -17.93
N TRP A 170 6.80 -2.73 -17.86
CA TRP A 170 8.10 -2.09 -17.74
C TRP A 170 9.21 -2.85 -18.45
N ASN A 171 10.23 -2.12 -18.87
CA ASN A 171 11.45 -2.67 -19.45
C ASN A 171 12.62 -2.45 -18.49
N LEU A 172 13.44 -3.48 -18.32
CA LEU A 172 14.62 -3.44 -17.46
C LEU A 172 15.87 -3.10 -18.27
N VAL A 173 16.88 -2.53 -17.62
CA VAL A 173 18.20 -2.34 -18.24
C VAL A 173 18.77 -3.70 -18.60
N GLU A 174 19.20 -3.87 -19.84
CA GLU A 174 19.94 -5.05 -20.29
C GLU A 174 21.34 -5.05 -19.66
N GLY A 175 21.80 -6.23 -19.28
CA GLY A 175 23.14 -6.47 -18.73
C GLY A 175 23.98 -7.29 -19.69
#